data_AF-A0A383A5N4-F1
#
_entry.id   AF-A0A383A5N4-F1
#
_cell.length_a   1.000
_cell.length_b   1.000
_cell.length_c   1.000
_cell.angle_alpha   90.00
_cell.angle_beta   90.00
_cell.angle_gamma   90.00
#
_symmetry.space_group_name_H-M   'P 1'
#
loop_
_entity.id
_entity.type
_entity.pdbx_description
1 polymer ?
#
loop_
_entity_poly.entity_id
_entity_poly.type
_entity_poly.pdbx_seq_one_letter_code
_entity_poly.pdbx_strand_id
1 'polypeptide(L)' 'MIKRKQRGKTQTIVEEIANSITHGFGLVLSIVAFTFLVVYASLEGDPWRITAFSIYGTSLFILYL' A
#
# COMPACT_ATOMS: atom_id res chain seq x y z
N MET A 1 23.70 30.13 8.89
CA MET A 1 23.26 28.71 8.88
C MET A 1 22.29 28.48 10.02
N ILE A 2 20.98 28.41 9.74
CA ILE A 2 19.95 28.16 10.77
C ILE A 2 19.74 26.64 10.86
N LYS A 3 20.18 26.01 11.95
CA LYS A 3 19.83 24.62 12.26
C LYS A 3 18.34 24.58 12.64
N ARG A 4 17.47 24.20 11.71
CA ARG A 4 16.09 23.83 12.02
C ARG A 4 16.12 22.59 12.94
N LYS A 5 15.78 22.78 14.22
CA LYS A 5 15.56 21.69 15.17
C LYS A 5 14.26 20.99 14.77
N GLN A 6 14.36 19.87 14.07
CA GLN A 6 13.23 19.00 13.75
C GLN A 6 12.60 18.55 15.07
N ARG A 7 11.45 19.11 15.42
CA ARG A 7 10.66 18.72 16.60
C ARG A 7 9.86 17.46 16.22
N GLY A 8 10.55 16.34 16.03
CA GLY A 8 9.89 15.04 15.88
C GLY A 8 9.29 14.63 17.22
N LYS A 9 7.97 14.38 17.28
CA LYS A 9 7.39 13.67 18.43
C LYS A 9 7.97 12.26 18.44
N THR A 10 8.50 11.80 19.58
CA THR A 10 8.91 10.41 19.75
C THR A 10 7.66 9.53 19.74
N GLN A 11 7.60 8.57 18.81
CA GLN A 11 6.54 7.57 18.79
C GLN A 11 6.69 6.66 20.01
N THR A 12 5.57 6.24 20.59
CA THR A 12 5.59 5.22 21.65
C THR A 12 5.75 3.83 21.04
N ILE A 13 6.26 2.86 21.81
CA ILE A 13 6.36 1.46 21.37
C ILE A 13 5.02 0.91 20.91
N VAL A 14 3.92 1.32 21.56
CA VAL A 14 2.56 0.91 21.17
C VAL A 14 2.16 1.49 19.81
N GLU A 15 2.53 2.74 19.53
CA GLU A 15 2.27 3.38 18.23
C GLU A 15 3.08 2.69 17.11
N GLU A 16 4.34 2.36 17.37
CA GLU A 16 5.20 1.65 16.41
C GLU A 16 4.63 0.26 16.09
N ILE A 17 4.22 -0.51 17.10
CA ILE A 17 3.59 -1.81 16.92
C ILE A 17 2.28 -1.68 16.14
N ALA A 18 1.42 -0.73 16.52
CA ALA A 18 0.15 -0.51 15.83
C ALA A 18 0.39 -0.17 14.35
N ASN A 19 1.36 0.71 14.06
CA ASN A 19 1.69 1.10 12.69
C ASN A 19 2.20 -0.10 11.87
N SER A 20 3.10 -0.92 12.44
CA SER A 20 3.60 -2.14 11.78
C SER A 20 2.49 -3.15 11.50
N ILE A 21 1.56 -3.35 12.45
CA ILE A 21 0.42 -4.27 12.26
C ILE A 21 -0.49 -3.77 11.13
N THR A 22 -0.84 -2.48 11.13
CA THR A 22 -1.70 -1.91 10.09
C THR A 22 -1.05 -1.95 8.72
N HIS A 23 0.26 -1.73 8.63
CA HIS A 23 1.02 -1.87 7.38
C HIS A 23 1.03 -3.31 6.89
N GLY A 24 1.38 -4.27 7.76
CA GLY A 24 1.39 -5.69 7.39
C GLY A 24 0.03 -6.21 6.94
N PHE A 25 -1.05 -5.79 7.61
CA PHE A 25 -2.41 -6.15 7.20
C PHE A 25 -2.80 -5.49 5.85
N GLY A 26 -2.43 -4.23 5.67
CA GLY A 26 -2.61 -3.51 4.40
C GLY A 26 -1.88 -4.18 3.25
N LEU A 27 -0.67 -4.72 3.48
CA LEU A 27 0.11 -5.44 2.48
C LEU A 27 -0.62 -6.71 2.01
N VAL A 28 -1.12 -7.52 2.94
CA VAL A 28 -1.87 -8.74 2.63
C VAL A 28 -3.16 -8.42 1.86
N LEU A 29 -3.93 -7.45 2.34
CA LEU A 29 -5.16 -7.01 1.66
C LEU A 29 -4.89 -6.49 0.25
N SER A 30 -3.76 -5.80 0.05
CA SER A 30 -3.36 -5.25 -1.25
C SER A 30 -3.09 -6.35 -2.28
N ILE A 31 -2.42 -7.44 -1.89
CA ILE A 31 -2.18 -8.60 -2.77
C ILE A 31 -3.51 -9.24 -3.19
N VAL A 32 -4.42 -9.42 -2.23
CA VAL A 32 -5.74 -10.02 -2.46
C VAL A 32 -6.55 -9.15 -3.42
N ALA A 33 -6.67 -7.86 -3.15
CA ALA A 33 -7.40 -6.91 -4.00
C ALA A 33 -6.80 -6.80 -5.40
N PHE A 34 -5.48 -6.72 -5.51
CA PHE A 34 -4.78 -6.67 -6.80
C PHE A 34 -5.09 -7.92 -7.64
N THR A 35 -5.02 -9.11 -7.04
CA THR A 35 -5.33 -10.37 -7.72
C THR A 35 -6.77 -10.39 -8.25
N PHE A 36 -7.74 -10.00 -7.42
CA PHE A 36 -9.14 -9.97 -7.83
C PHE A 36 -9.39 -9.01 -9.00
N LEU A 37 -8.82 -7.81 -8.96
CA LEU A 37 -8.96 -6.81 -10.01
C LEU A 37 -8.39 -7.30 -11.34
N VAL A 38 -7.19 -7.88 -11.34
CA VAL A 38 -6.56 -8.41 -12.56
C VAL A 38 -7.37 -9.55 -13.14
N VAL A 39 -7.77 -10.53 -12.32
CA VAL A 39 -8.60 -11.66 -12.78
C VAL A 39 -9.90 -11.14 -13.39
N TYR A 40 -10.58 -10.21 -12.70
CA TYR A 40 -11.82 -9.63 -13.20
C TYR A 40 -11.63 -8.93 -14.55
N ALA A 41 -10.60 -8.10 -14.69
CA ALA A 41 -10.30 -7.42 -15.96
C ALA A 41 -9.89 -8.39 -17.07
N SER A 42 -9.19 -9.48 -16.73
CA SER A 42 -8.85 -10.54 -17.68
C SER A 42 -10.09 -11.27 -18.21
N LEU A 43 -11.11 -11.48 -17.36
CA LEU A 43 -12.36 -12.13 -17.78
C LEU A 43 -13.19 -11.27 -18.74
N GLU A 44 -13.17 -9.94 -18.59
CA GLU A 44 -13.85 -9.04 -19.52
C GLU A 44 -13.06 -8.77 -20.80
N GLY A 45 -11.75 -9.07 -20.82
CA GLY A 45 -10.90 -8.92 -21.99
C GLY A 45 -10.53 -7.48 -22.34
N ASP A 46 -10.60 -6.54 -21.38
CA ASP A 46 -10.23 -5.13 -21.58
C ASP A 46 -8.77 -4.86 -21.17
N PRO A 47 -7.84 -4.64 -22.12
CA PRO A 47 -6.43 -4.41 -21.83
C PRO A 47 -6.16 -3.12 -21.04
N TRP A 48 -7.01 -2.10 -21.18
CA TRP A 48 -6.86 -0.83 -20.46
C TRP A 48 -7.16 -1.03 -18.97
N ARG A 49 -8.19 -1.80 -18.65
CA ARG A 49 -8.52 -2.16 -17.25
C ARG A 49 -7.41 -2.98 -16.61
N ILE A 50 -6.85 -3.96 -17.33
CA ILE A 50 -5.72 -4.76 -16.83
C ILE A 50 -4.53 -3.85 -16.49
N THR A 51 -4.18 -2.93 -17.39
CA THR A 51 -3.05 -2.00 -17.18
C THR A 51 -3.30 -1.06 -15.99
N ALA A 52 -4.48 -0.45 -15.94
CA ALA A 52 -4.85 0.46 -14.85
C ALA A 52 -4.85 -0.25 -13.48
N PHE A 53 -5.44 -1.46 -13.41
CA PHE A 53 -5.47 -2.25 -12.19
C PHE A 53 -4.09 -2.76 -11.77
N SER A 54 -3.20 -3.04 -12.74
CA SER A 54 -1.80 -3.38 -12.45
C SER A 54 -1.03 -2.23 -11.82
N ILE A 55 -1.20 -1.01 -12.34
CA ILE A 55 -0.59 0.18 -11.76
C ILE A 55 -1.13 0.43 -10.35
N TYR A 56 -2.46 0.37 -10.19
CA TYR A 56 -3.11 0.59 -8.90
C TYR A 56 -2.71 -0.45 -7.85
N GLY A 57 -2.79 -1.74 -8.17
CA GLY A 57 -2.45 -2.83 -7.25
C GLY A 57 -0.97 -2.82 -6.86
N THR A 58 -0.06 -2.54 -7.80
CA THR A 58 1.38 -2.40 -7.51
C THR A 58 1.64 -1.20 -6.61
N SER A 59 0.93 -0.08 -6.82
CA SER A 59 1.06 1.10 -5.96
C SER A 59 0.60 0.81 -4.53
N LEU A 60 -0.50 0.06 -4.35
CA LEU A 60 -0.94 -0.38 -3.02
C LEU A 60 0.07 -1.31 -2.36
N PHE A 61 0.66 -2.24 -3.10
CA PHE A 61 1.72 -3.11 -2.58
C PHE A 61 2.90 -2.27 -2.07
N ILE A 62 3.38 -1.31 -2.86
CA ILE A 62 4.48 -0.41 -2.47
C ILE A 62 4.11 0.46 -1.26
N LEU A 63 2.85 0.90 -1.16
CA LEU A 63 2.39 1.75 -0.05
C LEU A 63 2.45 1.01 1.31
N TYR A 64 2.19 -0.29 1.30
CA TYR A 64 2.08 -1.08 2.52
C TYR A 64 3.28 -1.99 2.81
N LEU A 65 4.24 -2.08 1.88
CA LEU A 65 5.55 -2.71 2.08
C LEU A 65 6.39 -1.92 3.09
#